data_AF-A0A519V569-F1
#
_entry.id   AF-A0A519V569-F1
#
_cell.length_a   1.000
_cell.length_b   1.000
_cell.length_c   1.000
_cell.angle_alpha   90.00
_cell.angle_beta   90.00
_cell.angle_gamma   90.00
#
_symmetry.space_group_name_H-M   'P 1'
#
loop_
_entity.id
_entity.type
_entity.pdbx_description
1 polymer ?
#
loop_
_entity_poly.entity_id
_entity_poly.type
_entity_poly.pdbx_seq_one_letter_code
_entity_poly.pdbx_strand_id
1 'polypeptide(L)'
;QEIDYQAADLHALLATAEARQFFPAGLQGEQLKKMPPGYDAAHPEAQWLRHKSFLLSHQLPDADVRGLTPAAFRAHMLAALRALGPFCEWLAAATHVGQ
;
A
#
# COMPACT_ATOMS: atom_id res chain seq x y z
N GLN A 1 1.19 17.41 8.85
CA GLN A 1 1.78 16.11 8.52
C GLN A 1 0.73 15.08 8.88
N GLU A 2 -0.03 14.65 7.87
CA GLU A 2 -1.37 14.05 8.06
C GLU A 2 -1.36 12.51 7.98
N ILE A 3 -0.16 11.92 7.83
CA ILE A 3 0.06 10.45 7.84
C ILE A 3 0.03 9.90 9.28
N ASP A 4 0.34 10.72 10.30
CA ASP A 4 0.31 10.30 11.71
C ASP A 4 -1.06 9.77 12.16
N TYR A 5 -2.14 10.33 11.62
CA TYR A 5 -3.50 10.06 12.09
C TYR A 5 -4.11 8.79 11.51
N GLN A 6 -3.53 8.21 10.45
CA GLN A 6 -4.09 7.07 9.73
C GLN A 6 -3.14 5.88 9.65
N ALA A 7 -2.07 5.88 10.45
CA ALA A 7 -1.11 4.77 10.49
C ALA A 7 -1.80 3.46 10.92
N ALA A 8 -2.68 3.51 11.94
CA ALA A 8 -3.42 2.34 12.40
C ALA A 8 -4.30 1.73 11.29
N ASP A 9 -4.97 2.56 10.50
CA ASP A 9 -5.82 2.11 9.39
C ASP A 9 -4.98 1.48 8.27
N LEU A 10 -3.82 2.08 7.97
CA LEU A 10 -2.86 1.50 7.04
C LEU A 10 -2.33 0.14 7.54
N HIS A 11 -1.99 0.01 8.83
CA HIS A 11 -1.58 -1.26 9.43
C HIS A 11 -2.68 -2.32 9.30
N ALA A 12 -3.92 -1.96 9.63
CA ALA A 12 -5.06 -2.86 9.53
C ALA A 12 -5.28 -3.33 8.09
N LEU A 13 -5.21 -2.41 7.13
CA LEU A 13 -5.31 -2.69 5.70
C LEU A 13 -4.24 -3.67 5.23
N LEU A 14 -2.96 -3.39 5.55
CA LEU A 14 -1.84 -4.24 5.16
C LEU A 14 -1.85 -5.60 5.88
N ALA A 15 -2.58 -5.72 7.00
CA ALA A 15 -2.74 -6.97 7.73
C ALA A 15 -3.82 -7.89 7.16
N THR A 16 -4.68 -7.42 6.25
CA THR A 16 -5.72 -8.25 5.61
C THR A 16 -5.12 -9.42 4.82
N ALA A 17 -5.86 -10.52 4.72
CA ALA A 17 -5.41 -11.70 3.98
C ALA A 17 -5.23 -11.37 2.49
N GLU A 18 -6.15 -10.58 1.94
CA GLU A 18 -6.16 -10.12 0.56
C GLU A 18 -4.95 -9.23 0.27
N ALA A 19 -4.63 -8.27 1.14
CA ALA A 19 -3.46 -7.43 0.95
C ALA A 19 -2.16 -8.24 0.99
N ARG A 20 -2.05 -9.20 1.92
CA ARG A 20 -0.87 -10.09 2.00
C ARG A 20 -0.75 -11.02 0.80
N GLN A 21 -1.88 -11.47 0.25
CA GLN A 21 -1.91 -12.32 -0.94
C GLN A 21 -1.47 -11.55 -2.19
N PHE A 22 -2.04 -10.36 -2.42
CA PHE A 22 -1.79 -9.62 -3.66
C PHE A 22 -0.57 -8.69 -3.58
N PHE A 23 -0.21 -8.20 -2.41
CA PHE A 23 0.89 -7.25 -2.19
C PHE A 23 1.88 -7.77 -1.12
N PRO A 24 2.50 -8.94 -1.34
CA PRO A 24 3.34 -9.60 -0.33
C PRO A 24 4.60 -8.82 0.04
N ALA A 25 5.05 -7.89 -0.82
CA ALA A 25 6.15 -6.98 -0.54
C ALA A 25 5.78 -5.84 0.43
N GLY A 26 4.50 -5.76 0.84
CA GLY A 26 3.98 -4.68 1.64
C GLY A 26 4.02 -3.33 0.93
N LEU A 27 3.96 -2.27 1.72
CA LEU A 27 4.01 -0.90 1.23
C LEU A 27 5.43 -0.53 0.78
N GLN A 28 5.53 -0.09 -0.45
CA GLN A 28 6.74 0.37 -1.11
C GLN A 28 6.67 1.89 -1.36
N GLY A 29 7.75 2.43 -1.93
CA GLY A 29 7.84 3.84 -2.31
C GLY A 29 9.20 4.43 -1.98
N GLU A 30 9.42 5.67 -2.42
CA GLU A 30 10.65 6.39 -2.09
C GLU A 30 10.62 6.80 -0.61
N GLN A 31 11.75 6.63 0.09
CA GLN A 31 11.88 7.01 1.49
C GLN A 31 12.98 8.05 1.70
N LEU A 32 12.78 8.94 2.67
CA LEU A 32 13.81 9.81 3.22
C LEU A 32 14.85 8.98 3.99
N LYS A 33 16.13 9.35 3.83
CA LYS A 33 17.24 8.75 4.60
C LYS A 33 17.23 9.14 6.09
N LYS A 34 16.60 10.27 6.42
CA LYS A 34 16.50 10.84 7.77
C LYS A 34 15.04 11.06 8.12
N MET A 35 14.73 11.18 9.41
CA MET A 35 13.39 11.59 9.83
C MET A 35 13.02 12.97 9.27
N PRO A 36 11.75 13.19 8.91
CA PRO A 36 11.26 14.52 8.59
C PRO A 36 11.45 15.48 9.78
N PRO A 37 11.61 16.79 9.55
CA PRO A 37 11.66 17.78 10.62
C PRO A 37 10.40 17.71 11.50
N GLY A 38 10.57 17.78 12.82
CA GLY A 38 9.47 17.74 13.78
C GLY A 38 9.15 16.36 14.37
N TYR A 39 9.84 15.31 13.94
CA TYR A 39 9.68 13.95 14.48
C TYR A 39 10.93 13.43 15.18
N ASP A 40 10.71 12.70 16.27
CA ASP A 40 11.78 11.97 16.97
C ASP A 40 12.29 10.79 16.12
N ALA A 41 13.59 10.49 16.25
CA ALA A 41 14.21 9.36 15.56
C ALA A 41 13.64 7.99 15.98
N ALA A 42 13.13 7.89 17.21
CA ALA A 42 12.52 6.71 17.81
C ALA A 42 10.98 6.70 17.72
N HIS A 43 10.38 7.54 16.87
CA HIS A 43 8.93 7.54 16.67
C HIS A 43 8.44 6.15 16.24
N PRO A 44 7.34 5.60 16.82
CA PRO A 44 6.86 4.26 16.48
C PRO A 44 6.53 4.11 14.99
N GLU A 45 6.01 5.18 14.37
CA GLU A 45 5.70 5.21 12.94
C GLU A 45 6.86 5.74 12.06
N ALA A 46 8.09 5.77 12.57
CA ALA A 46 9.25 6.33 11.85
C ALA A 46 9.47 5.72 10.45
N GLN A 47 9.17 4.42 10.29
CA GLN A 47 9.26 3.76 8.99
C GLN A 47 8.30 4.36 7.95
N TRP A 48 7.09 4.75 8.36
CA TRP A 48 6.06 5.28 7.47
C TRP A 48 6.22 6.78 7.24
N LEU A 49 6.61 7.52 8.27
CA LEU A 49 6.86 8.96 8.18
C LEU A 49 7.99 9.33 7.22
N ARG A 50 8.88 8.37 6.93
CA ARG A 50 9.94 8.54 5.93
C ARG A 50 9.43 8.37 4.50
N HIS A 51 8.27 7.77 4.26
CA HIS A 51 7.76 7.61 2.90
C HIS A 51 7.42 8.97 2.28
N LYS A 52 7.98 9.20 1.09
CA LYS A 52 7.60 10.30 0.20
C LYS A 52 6.51 9.89 -0.78
N SER A 53 6.42 8.59 -1.06
CA SER A 53 5.39 8.00 -1.88
C SER A 53 4.95 6.67 -1.27
N PHE A 54 3.70 6.32 -1.55
CA PHE A 54 3.04 5.11 -1.09
C PHE A 54 2.68 4.27 -2.31
N LEU A 55 3.18 3.05 -2.38
CA LEU A 55 3.02 2.16 -3.52
C LEU A 55 2.71 0.73 -3.06
N LEU A 56 1.64 0.15 -3.57
CA LEU A 56 1.43 -1.30 -3.54
C LEU A 56 1.59 -1.85 -4.95
N SER A 57 2.32 -2.96 -5.06
CA SER A 57 2.60 -3.59 -6.35
C SER A 57 2.23 -5.07 -6.31
N HIS A 58 1.49 -5.51 -7.33
CA HIS A 58 1.20 -6.92 -7.58
C HIS A 58 1.93 -7.33 -8.85
N GLN A 59 2.98 -8.15 -8.69
CA GLN A 59 3.73 -8.69 -9.82
C GLN A 59 3.06 -9.98 -10.29
N LEU A 60 2.79 -10.06 -11.59
CA LEU A 60 2.26 -11.26 -12.22
C LEU A 60 3.23 -11.70 -13.33
N PRO A 61 4.13 -12.65 -13.04
CA PRO A 61 5.12 -13.13 -13.99
C PRO A 61 4.49 -13.66 -15.29
N ASP A 62 5.16 -13.42 -16.42
CA ASP A 62 4.72 -13.91 -17.73
C ASP A 62 4.40 -15.41 -17.75
N ALA A 63 5.19 -16.21 -17.03
CA ALA A 63 4.99 -17.67 -16.94
C ALA A 63 3.63 -18.01 -16.32
N ASP A 64 3.24 -17.27 -15.28
CA ASP A 64 1.96 -17.45 -14.59
C ASP A 64 0.82 -17.00 -15.49
N VAL A 65 0.96 -15.87 -16.19
CA VAL A 65 -0.04 -15.39 -17.16
C VAL A 65 -0.29 -16.40 -18.26
N ARG A 66 0.78 -16.99 -18.83
CA ARG A 66 0.67 -17.99 -19.90
C ARG A 66 -0.04 -19.28 -19.46
N GLY A 67 -0.05 -19.57 -18.17
CA GLY A 67 -0.78 -20.70 -17.59
C GLY A 67 -2.27 -20.44 -17.38
N LEU A 68 -2.74 -19.19 -17.50
CA LEU A 68 -4.13 -18.83 -17.23
C LEU A 68 -4.97 -18.81 -18.51
N THR A 69 -6.21 -19.26 -18.37
CA THR A 69 -7.23 -18.98 -19.38
C THR A 69 -7.57 -17.48 -19.35
N PRO A 70 -8.09 -16.89 -20.45
CA PRO A 70 -8.52 -15.49 -20.45
C PRO A 70 -9.54 -15.16 -19.35
N ALA A 71 -10.41 -16.11 -19.00
CA ALA A 71 -11.38 -15.94 -17.92
C ALA A 71 -10.71 -15.91 -16.54
N ALA A 72 -9.76 -16.82 -16.29
CA ALA A 72 -9.01 -16.86 -15.03
C ALA A 72 -8.14 -15.62 -14.87
N PHE A 73 -7.48 -15.15 -15.94
CA PHE A 73 -6.70 -13.91 -15.92
C PHE A 73 -7.58 -12.69 -15.58
N ARG A 74 -8.75 -12.54 -16.21
CA ARG A 74 -9.68 -11.46 -15.88
C ARG A 74 -10.17 -11.53 -14.43
N ALA A 75 -10.50 -12.72 -13.95
CA ALA A 75 -10.93 -12.92 -12.56
C ALA A 75 -9.82 -12.53 -11.57
N HIS A 76 -8.57 -12.90 -11.87
CA HIS A 76 -7.39 -12.54 -11.07
C HIS A 76 -7.17 -11.03 -11.03
N MET A 77 -7.21 -10.36 -12.18
CA MET A 77 -7.08 -8.89 -12.25
C MET A 77 -8.19 -8.17 -11.46
N LEU A 78 -9.43 -8.63 -11.57
CA LEU A 78 -10.54 -8.06 -10.80
C LEU A 78 -10.37 -8.27 -9.29
N ALA A 79 -9.87 -9.43 -8.87
CA ALA A 79 -9.58 -9.70 -7.47
C ALA A 79 -8.47 -8.79 -6.93
N ALA A 80 -7.37 -8.64 -7.67
CA ALA A 80 -6.27 -7.75 -7.30
C ALA A 80 -6.71 -6.28 -7.22
N LEU A 81 -7.50 -5.80 -8.18
CA LEU A 81 -8.04 -4.43 -8.16
C LEU A 81 -8.99 -4.18 -7.00
N ARG A 82 -9.83 -5.17 -6.64
CA ARG A 82 -10.68 -5.08 -5.44
C ARG A 82 -9.86 -5.03 -4.16
N ALA A 83 -8.80 -5.84 -4.06
CA ALA A 83 -7.89 -5.81 -2.93
C ALA A 83 -7.14 -4.47 -2.81
N LEU A 84 -6.93 -3.76 -3.93
CA LEU A 84 -6.34 -2.42 -3.94
C LEU A 84 -7.32 -1.32 -3.51
N GLY A 85 -8.64 -1.55 -3.60
CA GLY A 85 -9.70 -0.57 -3.32
C GLY A 85 -9.53 0.16 -1.98
N PRO A 86 -9.41 -0.55 -0.85
CA PRO A 86 -9.21 0.07 0.45
C PRO A 86 -7.97 0.97 0.52
N PHE A 87 -6.92 0.66 -0.25
CA PHE A 87 -5.70 1.46 -0.27
C PHE A 87 -5.91 2.77 -1.02
N CYS A 88 -6.68 2.74 -2.11
CA CYS A 88 -7.10 3.95 -2.82
C CYS A 88 -7.98 4.85 -1.94
N GLU A 89 -8.89 4.26 -1.15
CA GLU A 89 -9.72 5.00 -0.20
C GLU A 89 -8.88 5.66 0.89
N TRP A 90 -7.91 4.92 1.45
CA TRP A 90 -6.95 5.45 2.41
C TRP A 90 -6.13 6.62 1.82
N LEU A 91 -5.63 6.49 0.60
CA LEU A 91 -4.92 7.58 -0.10
C LEU A 91 -5.80 8.81 -0.32
N ALA A 92 -7.08 8.62 -0.68
CA ALA A 92 -8.02 9.72 -0.86
C ALA A 92 -8.28 10.44 0.47
N ALA A 93 -8.50 9.71 1.57
CA ALA A 93 -8.68 10.29 2.89
C ALA A 93 -7.43 11.03 3.39
N ALA A 94 -6.24 10.50 3.09
CA ALA A 94 -4.96 11.13 3.46
C ALA A 94 -4.63 12.41 2.66
N THR A 95 -5.31 12.67 1.54
CA THR A 95 -5.05 13.83 0.66
C THR A 95 -6.16 14.89 0.69
N HIS A 96 -7.38 14.54 1.08
CA HIS A 96 -8.54 15.44 1.10
C HIS A 96 -8.71 16.27 2.39
N VAL A 97 -7.99 15.98 3.47
CA VAL A 97 -8.11 16.70 4.75
C VAL A 97 -7.35 18.05 4.75
N GLY A 98 -6.64 18.37 3.67
CA GLY A 98 -5.88 19.62 3.49
C GLY A 98 -6.59 20.75 2.72
N GLN A 99 -7.92 20.77 2.62
CA GLN A 99 -8.72 21.88 2.04
C GLN A 99 -9.50 22.62 3.12
#